data_AF-A0AAJ2DQI1-F1
#
_entry.id   AF-A0AAJ2DQI1-F1
#
_cell.length_a   1.000
_cell.length_b   1.000
_cell.length_c   1.000
_cell.angle_alpha   90.00
_cell.angle_beta   90.00
_cell.angle_gamma   90.00
#
_symmetry.space_group_name_H-M   'P 1'
#
loop_
_entity.id
_entity.type
_entity.pdbx_description
1 polymer ?
#
loop_
_entity_poly.entity_id
_entity_poly.type
_entity_poly.pdbx_seq_one_letter_code
_entity_poly.pdbx_strand_id
1 'polypeptide(L)' 'MIEKYSLNEQTLQFIQEFEKTVASDKTYTTQELVDIFDKSIFNKEQFNIYIEPKGKAIWWALTRSVNWEQIKRGLYKKK' A
#
# COMPACT_ATOMS: atom_id res chain seq x y z
N MET A 1 3.46 -8.99 -25.02
CA MET A 1 3.23 -7.59 -24.60
C MET A 1 3.91 -7.42 -23.25
N ILE A 2 4.74 -6.39 -23.07
CA ILE A 2 5.28 -6.06 -21.75
C ILE A 2 4.14 -5.36 -21.01
N GLU A 3 3.55 -6.03 -20.03
CA GLU A 3 2.52 -5.43 -19.18
C GLU A 3 3.13 -4.24 -18.43
N LYS A 4 2.62 -3.04 -18.70
CA LYS A 4 3.04 -1.82 -18.01
C LYS A 4 2.28 -1.74 -16.70
N TYR A 5 2.92 -2.13 -15.61
CA TYR A 5 2.37 -1.93 -14.27
C TYR A 5 2.87 -0.62 -13.67
N SER A 6 1.95 0.20 -13.16
CA SER A 6 2.27 1.36 -12.35
C SER A 6 2.34 0.97 -10.89
N LEU A 7 3.45 1.30 -10.20
CA LEU A 7 3.61 1.03 -8.77
C LEU A 7 2.47 1.66 -7.95
N ASN A 8 2.10 2.91 -8.26
CA ASN A 8 1.02 3.62 -7.58
C ASN A 8 -0.35 2.98 -7.80
N GLU A 9 -0.62 2.49 -9.02
CA GLU A 9 -1.89 1.81 -9.31
C GLU A 9 -1.98 0.48 -8.56
N GLN A 10 -0.90 -0.30 -8.58
CA GLN A 10 -0.85 -1.57 -7.86
C GLN A 10 -0.93 -1.39 -6.34
N THR A 11 -0.27 -0.36 -5.77
CA THR A 11 -0.41 -0.08 -4.34
C THR A 11 -1.80 0.42 -3.97
N LEU A 12 -2.49 1.17 -4.84
CA LEU A 12 -3.87 1.58 -4.60
C LEU A 12 -4.84 0.39 -4.64
N GLN A 13 -4.73 -0.48 -5.65
CA GLN A 13 -5.52 -1.72 -5.72
C GLN A 13 -5.27 -2.60 -4.50
N PHE A 14 -4.01 -2.75 -4.10
CA PHE A 14 -3.64 -3.46 -2.88
C PHE A 14 -4.34 -2.87 -1.64
N ILE A 15 -4.26 -1.56 -1.40
CA ILE A 15 -4.88 -0.94 -0.22
C ILE A 15 -6.39 -1.12 -0.23
N GLN A 16 -7.05 -0.97 -1.39
CA GLN A 16 -8.50 -1.13 -1.55
C GLN A 16 -8.98 -2.57 -1.30
N GLU A 17 -8.20 -3.58 -1.66
CA GLU A 17 -8.54 -4.97 -1.33
C GLU A 17 -8.17 -5.31 0.11
N PHE A 18 -7.01 -4.85 0.58
CA PHE A 18 -6.53 -5.10 1.93
C PHE A 18 -7.49 -4.53 2.98
N GLU A 19 -7.99 -3.32 2.79
CA GLU A 19 -8.86 -2.65 3.75
C GLU A 19 -10.21 -3.34 3.98
N LYS A 20 -10.67 -4.18 3.02
CA LYS A 20 -11.87 -5.00 3.18
C LYS A 20 -11.66 -6.15 4.17
N THR A 21 -10.41 -6.55 4.38
CA THR A 21 -10.02 -7.66 5.27
C THR A 21 -9.61 -7.19 6.67
N VAL A 22 -9.43 -5.89 6.84
CA VAL A 22 -8.92 -5.28 8.08
C VAL A 22 -10.08 -4.80 8.93
N ALA A 23 -10.10 -5.20 10.20
CA ALA A 23 -11.05 -4.69 11.18
C ALA A 23 -10.83 -3.19 11.44
N SER A 24 -11.91 -2.46 11.70
CA SER A 24 -11.86 -1.05 12.13
C SER A 24 -10.98 -0.89 13.37
N ASP A 25 -10.38 0.29 13.50
CA ASP A 25 -9.41 0.68 14.54
C ASP A 25 -8.08 -0.08 14.56
N LYS A 26 -7.89 -1.06 13.68
CA LYS A 26 -6.58 -1.72 13.56
C LYS A 26 -5.54 -0.76 12.97
N THR A 27 -4.32 -0.82 13.51
CA THR A 27 -3.22 0.04 13.10
C THR A 27 -2.14 -0.74 12.35
N TYR A 28 -1.50 -0.06 11.41
CA TYR A 28 -0.38 -0.57 10.63
C TYR A 28 0.65 0.55 10.40
N THR A 29 1.92 0.19 10.49
CA THR A 29 3.02 1.04 10.08
C THR A 29 3.20 1.03 8.56
N THR A 30 3.86 2.04 8.00
CA THR A 30 4.23 2.03 6.58
C THR A 30 5.05 0.80 6.22
N GLN A 31 5.97 0.37 7.09
CA GLN A 31 6.81 -0.80 6.82
C GLN A 31 5.99 -2.08 6.78
N GLU A 32 5.07 -2.29 7.73
CA GLU A 32 4.18 -3.46 7.71
C GLU A 32 3.33 -3.51 6.44
N LEU A 33 2.81 -2.37 5.98
CA LEU A 33 2.04 -2.31 4.74
C LEU A 33 2.91 -2.61 3.51
N VAL A 34 4.17 -2.17 3.50
CA VAL A 34 5.14 -2.53 2.45
C VAL A 34 5.43 -4.03 2.47
N ASP A 35 5.68 -4.61 3.65
CA ASP A 35 5.98 -6.03 3.79
C ASP A 35 4.80 -6.92 3.37
N ILE A 36 3.56 -6.47 3.63
CA ILE A 36 2.34 -7.15 3.17
C ILE A 36 2.18 -6.97 1.65
N PHE A 37 2.40 -5.76 1.12
CA PHE A 37 2.36 -5.50 -0.31
C PHE A 37 3.35 -6.38 -1.06
N ASP A 38 4.59 -6.51 -0.56
CA ASP A 38 5.66 -7.28 -1.18
C ASP A 38 5.35 -8.77 -1.33
N LYS A 39 4.53 -9.30 -0.41
CA LYS A 39 4.04 -10.69 -0.42
C LYS A 39 2.74 -10.86 -1.19
N SER A 40 2.12 -9.77 -1.64
CA SER A 40 0.84 -9.79 -2.33
C SER A 40 0.99 -10.03 -3.84
N ILE A 41 -0.11 -10.42 -4.48
CA ILE A 41 -0.18 -10.56 -5.95
C ILE A 41 0.01 -9.25 -6.71
N PHE A 42 -0.10 -8.11 -6.01
CA PHE A 42 0.03 -6.77 -6.58
C PHE A 42 1.50 -6.35 -6.73
N ASN A 43 2.41 -6.94 -5.96
CA ASN A 43 3.83 -6.70 -6.14
C ASN A 43 4.35 -7.50 -7.34
N LYS A 44 4.85 -6.80 -8.35
CA LYS A 44 5.48 -7.40 -9.53
C LYS A 44 6.99 -7.33 -9.39
N GLU A 45 7.72 -8.30 -9.93
CA GLU A 45 9.19 -8.36 -9.85
C GLU A 45 9.86 -7.07 -10.34
N GLN A 46 9.28 -6.46 -11.37
CA GLN A 46 9.69 -5.18 -11.93
C GLN A 46 9.63 -3.98 -10.96
N PHE A 47 8.93 -4.07 -9.83
CA PHE A 47 8.97 -3.03 -8.80
C PHE A 47 10.19 -3.12 -7.90
N ASN A 48 10.91 -4.26 -7.89
CA ASN A 48 12.14 -4.39 -7.10
C ASN A 48 13.32 -3.63 -7.70
N ILE A 49 13.22 -3.22 -8.96
CA ILE A 49 14.24 -2.42 -9.67
C ILE A 49 13.92 -0.91 -9.67
N TYR A 50 12.81 -0.49 -9.06
CA TYR A 50 12.40 0.92 -9.06
C TYR A 50 13.25 1.74 -8.07
N ILE A 51 13.61 2.96 -8.47
CA ILE A 51 14.31 3.93 -7.63
C ILE A 51 13.39 4.49 -6.54
N GLU A 52 12.09 4.61 -6.83
CA GLU A 52 11.13 5.13 -5.86
C GLU A 52 10.80 4.11 -4.76
N PRO A 53 10.84 4.50 -3.48
CA PRO A 53 10.54 3.60 -2.37
C PRO A 53 9.04 3.26 -2.34
N LYS A 54 8.71 1.97 -2.22
CA LYS A 54 7.33 1.45 -2.10
C LYS A 54 6.55 2.12 -0.96
N GLY A 55 7.22 2.56 0.10
CA GLY A 55 6.62 3.32 1.20
C GLY A 55 5.95 4.63 0.75
N LYS A 56 6.51 5.33 -0.25
CA LYS A 56 5.91 6.56 -0.82
C LYS A 56 4.63 6.23 -1.60
N ALA A 57 4.65 5.15 -2.38
CA ALA A 57 3.50 4.67 -3.13
C ALA A 57 2.37 4.17 -2.20
N ILE A 58 2.72 3.53 -1.07
CA ILE A 58 1.77 3.14 -0.02
C ILE A 58 1.14 4.36 0.64
N TRP A 59 1.94 5.36 1.03
CA TRP A 59 1.40 6.61 1.59
C TRP A 59 0.42 7.30 0.64
N TRP A 60 0.78 7.36 -0.65
CA TRP A 60 -0.08 7.92 -1.69
C TRP A 60 -1.40 7.14 -1.81
N ALA A 61 -1.34 5.81 -1.82
CA ALA A 61 -2.51 4.93 -1.88
C ALA A 61 -3.44 5.07 -0.67
N LEU A 62 -2.88 5.08 0.54
CA LEU A 62 -3.64 5.29 1.79
C LEU A 62 -4.39 6.62 1.75
N THR A 63 -3.73 7.69 1.31
CA THR A 63 -4.35 9.02 1.19
C THR A 63 -5.52 9.03 0.20
N ARG A 64 -5.45 8.24 -0.88
CA ARG A 64 -6.49 8.14 -1.91
C ARG A 64 -7.64 7.20 -1.56
N SER A 65 -7.39 6.18 -0.74
CA SER A 65 -8.42 5.24 -0.29
C SER A 65 -9.44 5.84 0.68
N VAL A 66 -9.10 6.95 1.35
CA VAL A 66 -9.96 7.70 2.31
C VAL A 66 -10.38 6.93 3.57
N ASN A 67 -10.20 5.61 3.59
CA ASN A 67 -10.57 4.69 4.67
C ASN A 67 -9.53 4.56 5.79
N TRP A 68 -8.44 5.31 5.70
CA TRP A 68 -7.34 5.28 6.65
C TRP A 68 -7.13 6.65 7.28
N GLU A 69 -6.79 6.66 8.56
CA GLU A 69 -6.44 7.84 9.34
C GLU A 69 -4.97 7.77 9.72
N GLN A 70 -4.22 8.85 9.49
CA GLN A 70 -2.84 8.93 9.93
C GLN A 70 -2.81 9.37 11.40
N ILE A 71 -2.45 8.45 12.30
CA ILE A 71 -2.33 8.74 13.75
C ILE A 71 -1.05 9.51 14.03
N LYS A 72 0.05 9.12 13.38
CA LYS A 72 1.33 9.84 13.36
C LYS A 72 2.08 9.50 12.08
N ARG A 73 3.18 10.20 11.81
CA ARG A 73 4.01 9.92 10.63
C ARG A 73 4.39 8.43 10.59
N GLY A 74 4.03 7.75 9.50
CA GLY A 74 4.30 6.33 9.30
C GLY A 74 3.40 5.35 10.05
N LEU A 75 2.32 5.80 10.72
CA LEU A 75 1.35 4.94 11.39
C LEU A 75 -0.08 5.29 10.97
N TYR A 76 -0.83 4.31 10.49
CA TYR A 76 -2.16 4.46 9.94
C TYR A 76 -3.14 3.55 10.66
N LYS A 77 -4.34 4.07 10.94
CA LYS A 77 -5.46 3.35 11.55
C LYS A 77 -6.56 3.17 10.51
N LYS A 78 -7.16 1.99 10.45
CA LYS A 78 -8.35 1.76 9.63
C LYS A 78 -9.55 2.46 10.30
N LYS A 79 -10.24 3.31 9.55
CA LYS A 79 -11.51 3.93 9.96
C LYS A 79 -12.61 2.88 10.09
#